data_AF-A0A8T3M400-F1
#
_entry.id   AF-A0A8T3M400-F1
#
_cell.length_a   1.000
_cell.length_b   1.000
_cell.length_c   1.000
_cell.angle_alpha   90.00
_cell.angle_beta   90.00
_cell.angle_gamma   90.00
#
_symmetry.space_group_name_H-M   'P 1'
#
loop_
_entity.id
_entity.type
_entity.pdbx_description
1 polymer ?
#
loop_
_entity_poly.entity_id
_entity_poly.type
_entity_poly.pdbx_seq_one_letter_code
_entity_poly.pdbx_strand_id
1 'polypeptide(L)'
;MIDRLPPQSLEAEQSVLGAILIDRDAVVEVAEFLRPEDFYRQANGRIYAAILDLFERREPIDIVTVAESLERREELEAVGGRAYLSSLSNETPTAVHAAQYARIVERKAVLRGLIGAAGRIAGIGYEDPAEIQEAIDRAEAELFAVSQKRVDAGFSALKSLLHDAYDRLDYLHAHRGEISGVRTGFADLDTLTTGLQKSDLVILAARPSVGKTSFALNIAEHAAVKERKSVGVFSLEMSKEQLVLRLLSSVANIDSQRL
;
A
#
# COMPACT_ATOMS: atom_id res chain seq x y z
N MET A 1 -8.57 -31.09 -4.88
CA MET A 1 -7.97 -29.85 -5.41
C MET A 1 -8.94 -29.27 -6.41
N ILE A 2 -9.36 -28.02 -6.24
CA ILE A 2 -10.29 -27.38 -7.17
C ILE A 2 -9.53 -27.13 -8.47
N ASP A 3 -9.92 -27.83 -9.53
CA ASP A 3 -9.36 -27.72 -10.88
C ASP A 3 -9.84 -26.40 -11.54
N ARG A 4 -9.39 -25.28 -10.97
CA ARG A 4 -9.67 -23.93 -11.47
C ARG A 4 -8.36 -23.31 -11.93
N LEU A 5 -8.36 -22.85 -13.17
CA LEU A 5 -7.29 -22.03 -13.71
C LEU A 5 -7.07 -20.81 -12.80
N PRO A 6 -5.81 -20.45 -12.50
CA PRO A 6 -5.50 -19.23 -11.76
C PRO A 6 -6.15 -18.00 -12.42
N PRO A 7 -6.57 -16.99 -11.63
CA PRO A 7 -7.18 -15.78 -12.17
C PRO A 7 -6.31 -15.10 -13.23
N GLN A 8 -6.85 -14.97 -14.43
CA GLN A 8 -6.16 -14.36 -15.58
C GLN A 8 -7.14 -13.58 -16.47
N SER A 9 -6.60 -12.76 -17.36
CA SER A 9 -7.35 -12.12 -18.45
C SER A 9 -6.37 -11.83 -19.59
N LEU A 10 -6.22 -12.80 -20.50
CA LEU A 10 -5.27 -12.69 -21.62
C LEU A 10 -5.65 -11.54 -22.56
N GLU A 11 -6.94 -11.32 -22.78
CA GLU A 11 -7.46 -10.20 -23.57
C GLU A 11 -7.04 -8.84 -22.99
N ALA A 12 -7.11 -8.66 -21.66
CA ALA A 12 -6.67 -7.45 -21.01
C ALA A 12 -5.14 -7.27 -21.11
N GLU A 13 -4.37 -8.36 -20.93
CA GLU A 13 -2.91 -8.32 -21.11
C GLU A 13 -2.53 -7.89 -22.53
N GLN A 14 -3.16 -8.48 -23.55
CA GLN A 14 -2.91 -8.13 -24.94
C GLN A 14 -3.31 -6.68 -25.23
N SER A 15 -4.45 -6.23 -24.69
CA SER A 15 -4.95 -4.87 -24.87
C SER A 15 -4.05 -3.81 -24.22
N VAL A 16 -3.42 -4.10 -23.07
CA VAL A 16 -2.44 -3.20 -22.44
C VAL A 16 -1.21 -3.04 -23.33
N LEU A 17 -0.63 -4.16 -23.77
CA LEU A 17 0.58 -4.14 -24.59
C LEU A 17 0.33 -3.46 -25.95
N GLY A 18 -0.77 -3.81 -26.62
CA GLY A 18 -1.13 -3.18 -27.88
C GLY A 18 -1.43 -1.69 -27.72
N ALA A 19 -2.08 -1.28 -26.63
CA ALA A 19 -2.32 0.14 -26.36
C ALA A 19 -1.02 0.93 -26.22
N ILE A 20 -0.02 0.39 -25.50
CA ILE A 20 1.30 1.02 -25.33
C ILE A 20 2.08 1.05 -26.66
N LEU A 21 1.94 0.02 -27.50
CA LEU A 21 2.56 -0.02 -28.83
C LEU A 21 1.92 0.97 -29.83
N ILE A 22 0.65 1.34 -29.62
CA ILE A 22 -0.07 2.33 -30.44
C ILE A 22 0.22 3.75 -29.93
N ASP A 23 0.14 3.96 -28.62
CA ASP A 23 0.39 5.23 -27.96
C ASP A 23 1.39 5.03 -26.82
N ARG A 24 2.63 5.47 -27.07
CA ARG A 24 3.72 5.36 -26.09
C ARG A 24 3.42 6.09 -24.78
N ASP A 25 2.61 7.15 -24.79
CA ASP A 25 2.37 7.95 -23.59
C ASP A 25 1.51 7.18 -22.57
N ALA A 26 0.79 6.14 -23.03
CA ALA A 26 0.06 5.21 -22.16
C ALA A 26 0.96 4.46 -21.18
N VAL A 27 2.26 4.27 -21.50
CA VAL A 27 3.20 3.60 -20.60
C VAL A 27 3.40 4.39 -19.30
N VAL A 28 3.27 5.72 -19.35
CA VAL A 28 3.53 6.60 -18.20
C VAL A 28 2.58 6.28 -17.05
N GLU A 29 1.28 6.15 -17.35
CA GLU A 29 0.26 5.82 -16.34
C GLU A 29 0.34 4.35 -15.91
N VAL A 30 0.59 3.44 -16.85
CA VAL A 30 0.59 1.98 -16.57
C VAL A 30 1.82 1.57 -15.74
N ALA A 31 2.98 2.17 -15.99
CA ALA A 31 4.23 1.86 -15.30
C ALA A 31 4.19 2.18 -13.79
N GLU A 32 3.30 3.07 -13.35
CA GLU A 32 3.18 3.41 -11.92
C GLU A 32 2.84 2.18 -11.07
N PHE A 33 1.92 1.32 -11.54
CA PHE A 33 1.36 0.25 -10.73
C PHE A 33 1.47 -1.16 -11.33
N LEU A 34 1.69 -1.30 -12.64
CA LEU A 34 1.79 -2.62 -13.28
C LEU A 34 3.26 -3.03 -13.42
N ARG A 35 3.60 -4.25 -13.00
CA ARG A 35 4.94 -4.84 -13.13
C ARG A 35 4.94 -6.04 -14.11
N PRO A 36 6.08 -6.40 -14.73
CA PRO A 36 6.18 -7.55 -15.65
C PRO A 36 5.67 -8.87 -15.06
N GLU A 37 5.84 -9.08 -13.76
CA GLU A 37 5.45 -10.30 -13.05
C GLU A 37 3.92 -10.39 -12.83
N ASP A 38 3.20 -9.30 -13.06
CA ASP A 38 1.75 -9.26 -12.94
C ASP A 38 1.03 -9.83 -14.17
N PHE A 39 1.75 -10.07 -15.27
CA PHE A 39 1.23 -10.79 -16.42
C PHE A 39 1.15 -12.29 -16.12
N TYR A 40 0.05 -12.93 -16.48
CA TYR A 40 -0.07 -14.38 -16.38
C TYR A 40 0.75 -15.07 -17.47
N ARG A 41 0.70 -14.56 -18.71
CA ARG A 41 1.48 -15.11 -19.81
C ARG A 41 2.90 -14.54 -19.74
N GLN A 42 3.88 -15.41 -19.54
CA GLN A 42 5.29 -15.01 -19.45
C GLN A 42 5.78 -14.22 -20.68
N ALA A 43 5.29 -14.58 -21.88
CA ALA A 43 5.59 -13.83 -23.11
C ALA A 43 5.17 -12.36 -23.00
N ASN A 44 3.98 -12.08 -22.48
CA ASN A 44 3.48 -10.72 -22.29
C ASN A 44 4.30 -9.95 -21.25
N GLY A 45 4.68 -10.62 -20.15
CA GLY A 45 5.56 -10.04 -19.14
C GLY A 45 6.92 -9.64 -19.71
N ARG A 46 7.53 -10.49 -20.55
CA ARG A 46 8.81 -10.17 -21.23
C ARG A 46 8.69 -8.99 -22.19
N ILE A 47 7.61 -8.93 -22.96
CA ILE A 47 7.32 -7.79 -23.84
C ILE A 47 7.20 -6.50 -23.01
N TYR A 48 6.43 -6.53 -21.92
CA TYR A 48 6.29 -5.38 -21.03
C TYR A 48 7.63 -4.96 -20.39
N ALA A 49 8.46 -5.91 -19.97
CA ALA A 49 9.79 -5.62 -19.44
C ALA A 49 10.71 -4.96 -20.49
N ALA A 50 10.60 -5.34 -21.76
CA ALA A 50 11.32 -4.67 -22.85
C ALA A 50 10.80 -3.23 -23.08
N ILE A 51 9.47 -3.05 -23.04
CA ILE A 51 8.83 -1.72 -23.11
C ILE A 51 9.32 -0.80 -21.98
N LEU A 52 9.38 -1.30 -20.74
CA LEU A 52 9.86 -0.51 -19.59
C LEU A 52 11.34 -0.11 -19.74
N ASP A 53 12.22 -1.00 -20.19
CA ASP A 53 13.64 -0.66 -20.42
C ASP A 53 13.81 0.40 -21.52
N LEU A 54 13.05 0.31 -22.61
CA LEU A 54 13.04 1.35 -23.65
C LEU A 54 12.53 2.68 -23.10
N PHE A 55 11.47 2.64 -22.28
CA PHE A 55 10.92 3.82 -21.63
C PHE A 55 11.94 4.50 -20.69
N GLU A 56 12.65 3.73 -19.87
CA GLU A 56 13.70 4.23 -18.96
C GLU A 56 14.86 4.89 -19.73
N ARG A 57 15.23 4.32 -20.88
CA ARG A 57 16.26 4.87 -21.79
C ARG A 57 15.76 6.04 -22.64
N ARG A 58 14.46 6.37 -22.55
CA ARG A 58 13.78 7.36 -23.39
C ARG A 58 13.91 7.06 -24.89
N GLU A 59 13.97 5.78 -25.24
CA GLU A 59 13.95 5.31 -26.62
C GLU A 59 12.50 5.24 -27.13
N PRO A 60 12.25 5.38 -28.45
CA PRO A 60 10.91 5.20 -29.01
C PRO A 60 10.36 3.81 -28.70
N ILE A 61 9.06 3.74 -28.38
CA ILE A 61 8.36 2.49 -28.08
C ILE A 61 7.42 2.22 -29.25
N ASP A 62 7.80 1.30 -30.12
CA ASP A 62 6.97 0.79 -31.22
C ASP A 62 7.33 -0.69 -31.50
N ILE A 63 6.62 -1.31 -32.43
CA ILE A 63 6.82 -2.74 -32.77
C ILE A 63 8.27 -3.02 -33.19
N VAL A 64 8.92 -2.09 -33.90
CA VAL A 64 10.28 -2.29 -34.41
C VAL A 64 11.28 -2.21 -33.28
N THR A 65 11.21 -1.17 -32.43
CA THR A 65 12.15 -0.99 -31.32
C THR A 65 11.99 -2.05 -30.24
N VAL A 66 10.76 -2.46 -29.93
CA VAL A 66 10.48 -3.55 -28.99
C VAL A 66 11.00 -4.88 -29.54
N ALA A 67 10.79 -5.16 -30.83
CA ALA A 67 11.33 -6.37 -31.46
C ALA A 67 12.86 -6.41 -31.40
N GLU A 68 13.53 -5.31 -31.73
CA GLU A 68 15.00 -5.20 -31.67
C GLU A 68 15.52 -5.33 -30.23
N SER A 69 14.82 -4.75 -29.24
CA SER A 69 15.16 -4.92 -27.83
C SER A 69 15.05 -6.38 -27.39
N LEU A 70 14.00 -7.09 -27.80
CA LEU A 70 13.80 -8.51 -27.49
C LEU A 70 14.80 -9.41 -28.24
N GLU A 71 15.17 -9.05 -29.46
CA GLU A 71 16.17 -9.77 -30.27
C GLU A 71 17.57 -9.66 -29.65
N ARG A 72 17.96 -8.46 -29.20
CA ARG A 72 19.21 -8.24 -28.44
C ARG A 72 19.31 -9.06 -27.16
N ARG A 73 18.17 -9.46 -26.58
CA ARG A 73 18.07 -10.30 -25.38
C ARG A 73 17.88 -11.78 -25.69
N GLU A 74 17.83 -12.17 -26.97
CA GLU A 74 17.53 -13.54 -27.43
C GLU A 74 16.14 -14.04 -27.00
N GLU A 75 15.19 -13.12 -26.74
CA GLU A 75 13.84 -13.45 -26.24
C GLU A 75 12.75 -13.35 -27.31
N LEU A 76 13.03 -12.77 -28.49
CA LEU A 76 12.04 -12.48 -29.54
C LEU A 76 11.26 -13.72 -29.98
N GLU A 77 11.95 -14.83 -30.23
CA GLU A 77 11.29 -16.08 -30.63
C GLU A 77 10.45 -16.67 -29.49
N ALA A 78 10.92 -16.55 -28.24
CA ALA A 78 10.21 -17.07 -27.08
C ALA A 78 8.89 -16.34 -26.78
N VAL A 79 8.74 -15.09 -27.26
CA VAL A 79 7.48 -14.34 -27.13
C VAL A 79 6.53 -14.54 -28.31
N GLY A 80 6.91 -15.31 -29.34
CA GLY A 80 6.11 -15.53 -30.55
C GLY A 80 6.51 -14.68 -31.76
N GLY A 81 7.67 -14.03 -31.69
CA GLY A 81 8.25 -13.26 -32.79
C GLY A 81 7.53 -11.96 -33.12
N ARG A 82 7.96 -11.32 -34.21
CA ARG A 82 7.40 -10.05 -34.69
C ARG A 82 5.91 -10.16 -35.04
N ALA A 83 5.47 -11.34 -35.48
CA ALA A 83 4.07 -11.59 -35.80
C ALA A 83 3.16 -11.40 -34.59
N TYR A 84 3.59 -11.83 -33.40
CA TYR A 84 2.82 -11.64 -32.18
C TYR A 84 2.76 -10.17 -31.76
N LEU A 85 3.86 -9.42 -31.84
CA LEU A 85 3.86 -7.98 -31.56
C LEU A 85 2.89 -7.22 -32.47
N SER A 86 2.84 -7.57 -33.76
CA SER A 86 1.89 -7.01 -34.71
C SER A 86 0.43 -7.38 -34.38
N SER A 87 0.17 -8.60 -33.89
CA SER A 87 -1.19 -9.00 -33.53
C SER A 87 -1.69 -8.23 -32.30
N LEU A 88 -0.83 -7.91 -31.33
CA LEU A 88 -1.19 -7.11 -30.15
C LEU A 88 -1.76 -5.73 -30.53
N SER A 89 -1.13 -5.05 -31.49
CA SER A 89 -1.60 -3.76 -31.98
C SER A 89 -2.93 -3.88 -32.73
N ASN A 90 -3.09 -4.93 -33.55
CA ASN A 90 -4.34 -5.16 -34.31
C ASN A 90 -5.52 -5.59 -33.44
N GLU A 91 -5.27 -6.33 -32.36
CA GLU A 91 -6.31 -6.83 -31.44
C GLU A 91 -6.78 -5.77 -30.44
N THR A 92 -6.07 -4.63 -30.34
CA THR A 92 -6.39 -3.56 -29.39
C THR A 92 -7.30 -2.51 -30.02
N PRO A 93 -8.55 -2.34 -29.53
CA PRO A 93 -9.52 -1.43 -30.15
C PRO A 93 -9.15 0.05 -30.01
N THR A 94 -8.51 0.44 -28.90
CA THR A 94 -8.13 1.81 -28.60
C THR A 94 -7.03 1.88 -27.54
N ALA A 95 -6.13 2.85 -27.68
CA ALA A 95 -5.10 3.12 -26.68
C ALA A 95 -5.61 3.88 -25.45
N VAL A 96 -6.78 4.54 -25.56
CA VAL A 96 -7.35 5.43 -24.53
C VAL A 96 -7.64 4.70 -23.21
N HIS A 97 -7.84 3.38 -23.24
CA HIS A 97 -8.23 2.59 -22.07
C HIS A 97 -7.10 1.73 -21.49
N ALA A 98 -5.84 2.01 -21.85
CA ALA A 98 -4.66 1.27 -21.39
C ALA A 98 -4.64 1.05 -19.87
N ALA A 99 -4.83 2.11 -19.09
CA ALA A 99 -4.83 2.04 -17.64
C ALA A 99 -5.99 1.20 -17.06
N GLN A 100 -7.17 1.22 -17.70
CA GLN A 100 -8.28 0.38 -17.27
C GLN A 100 -7.99 -1.10 -17.50
N TYR A 101 -7.42 -1.45 -18.66
CA TYR A 101 -6.99 -2.83 -18.93
C TYR A 101 -5.86 -3.26 -17.99
N ALA A 102 -4.91 -2.38 -17.71
CA ALA A 102 -3.81 -2.63 -16.78
C ALA A 102 -4.32 -2.93 -15.36
N ARG A 103 -5.31 -2.19 -14.87
CA ARG A 103 -5.98 -2.47 -13.57
C ARG A 103 -6.66 -3.83 -13.55
N ILE A 104 -7.17 -4.32 -14.68
CA ILE A 104 -7.72 -5.68 -14.77
C ILE A 104 -6.59 -6.71 -14.56
N VAL A 105 -5.46 -6.55 -15.26
CA VAL A 105 -4.29 -7.43 -15.14
C VAL A 105 -3.74 -7.41 -13.71
N GLU A 106 -3.51 -6.23 -13.15
CA GLU A 106 -3.06 -6.02 -11.76
C GLU A 106 -3.99 -6.72 -10.76
N ARG A 107 -5.31 -6.50 -10.86
CA ARG A 107 -6.27 -7.18 -9.97
C ARG A 107 -6.21 -8.70 -10.09
N LYS A 108 -6.02 -9.24 -11.29
CA LYS A 108 -5.84 -10.69 -11.48
C LYS A 108 -4.53 -11.17 -10.87
N ALA A 109 -3.45 -10.41 -11.00
CA ALA A 109 -2.16 -10.70 -10.38
C ALA A 109 -2.23 -10.76 -8.85
N VAL A 110 -2.92 -9.80 -8.21
CA VAL A 110 -3.17 -9.81 -6.76
C VAL A 110 -3.91 -11.08 -6.33
N LEU A 111 -4.96 -11.46 -7.06
CA LEU A 111 -5.71 -12.69 -6.76
C LEU A 111 -4.84 -13.95 -6.94
N ARG A 112 -3.96 -14.00 -7.95
CA ARG A 112 -2.99 -15.09 -8.11
C ARG A 112 -1.98 -15.12 -6.96
N GLY A 113 -1.47 -13.95 -6.54
CA GLY A 113 -0.58 -13.80 -5.41
C GLY A 113 -1.22 -14.33 -4.12
N LEU A 114 -2.49 -13.99 -3.88
CA LEU A 114 -3.25 -14.47 -2.72
C LEU A 114 -3.41 -16.00 -2.71
N ILE A 115 -3.71 -16.60 -3.87
CA ILE A 115 -3.79 -18.07 -4.00
C ILE A 115 -2.43 -18.70 -3.72
N GLY A 116 -1.34 -18.12 -4.25
CA GLY A 116 0.02 -18.57 -4.00
C GLY A 116 0.40 -18.50 -2.52
N ALA A 117 0.08 -17.39 -1.85
CA ALA A 117 0.31 -17.22 -0.42
C ALA A 117 -0.50 -18.24 0.39
N ALA A 118 -1.78 -18.46 0.07
CA ALA A 118 -2.59 -19.48 0.73
C ALA A 118 -1.98 -20.89 0.59
N GLY A 119 -1.41 -21.22 -0.58
CA GLY A 119 -0.69 -22.47 -0.80
C GLY A 119 0.57 -22.61 0.06
N ARG A 120 1.37 -21.56 0.18
CA ARG A 120 2.57 -21.54 1.04
C ARG A 120 2.21 -21.62 2.53
N ILE A 121 1.19 -20.88 2.96
CA ILE A 121 0.66 -20.93 4.34
C ILE A 121 0.15 -22.34 4.66
N ALA A 122 -0.56 -22.99 3.74
CA ALA A 122 -0.97 -24.38 3.91
C ALA A 122 0.24 -25.31 4.04
N GLY A 123 1.30 -25.08 3.25
CA GLY A 123 2.57 -25.79 3.34
C GLY A 123 3.21 -25.70 4.72
N ILE A 124 3.30 -24.49 5.30
CA ILE A 124 3.81 -24.25 6.66
C ILE A 124 3.05 -25.11 7.69
N GLY A 125 1.73 -25.25 7.54
CA GLY A 125 0.91 -26.07 8.44
C GLY A 125 1.23 -27.57 8.42
N TYR A 126 1.92 -28.08 7.39
CA TYR A 126 2.37 -29.47 7.30
C TYR A 126 3.81 -29.68 7.80
N GLU A 127 4.58 -28.62 8.07
CA GLU A 127 6.01 -28.70 8.41
C GLU A 127 6.29 -29.05 9.88
N ASP A 128 5.27 -29.04 10.76
CA ASP A 128 5.34 -29.32 12.21
C ASP A 128 6.59 -28.71 12.92
N PRO A 129 6.73 -27.37 12.93
CA PRO A 129 7.91 -26.72 13.49
C PRO A 129 7.97 -26.82 15.02
N ALA A 130 9.18 -26.80 15.56
CA ALA A 130 9.42 -26.88 17.01
C ALA A 130 8.78 -25.72 17.79
N GLU A 131 8.67 -24.53 17.18
CA GLU A 131 7.99 -23.37 17.73
C GLU A 131 6.81 -22.94 16.85
N ILE A 132 5.59 -23.03 17.38
CA ILE A 132 4.35 -22.63 16.68
C ILE A 132 4.38 -21.15 16.29
N GLN A 133 5.03 -20.29 17.10
CA GLN A 133 5.11 -18.86 16.82
C GLN A 133 5.85 -18.57 15.51
N GLU A 134 6.90 -19.33 15.20
CA GLU A 134 7.64 -19.19 13.94
C GLU A 134 6.75 -19.47 12.71
N ALA A 135 5.88 -20.49 12.80
CA ALA A 135 4.90 -20.77 11.75
C ALA A 135 3.90 -19.62 11.55
N ILE A 136 3.41 -19.02 12.65
CA ILE A 136 2.50 -17.89 12.59
C ILE A 136 3.18 -16.69 11.94
N ASP A 137 4.39 -16.34 12.39
CA ASP A 137 5.14 -15.19 11.87
C ASP A 137 5.45 -15.36 10.37
N ARG A 138 5.83 -16.57 9.94
CA ARG A 138 6.03 -16.90 8.52
C ARG A 138 4.74 -16.76 7.71
N ALA A 139 3.61 -17.23 8.24
CA ALA A 139 2.31 -17.10 7.57
C ALA A 139 1.87 -15.64 7.45
N GLU A 140 2.09 -14.82 8.48
CA GLU A 140 1.82 -13.39 8.44
C GLU A 140 2.69 -12.69 7.39
N ALA A 141 3.98 -13.01 7.32
CA ALA A 141 4.89 -12.46 6.33
C ALA A 141 4.44 -12.78 4.89
N GLU A 142 4.00 -14.01 4.63
CA GLU A 142 3.47 -14.43 3.33
C GLU A 142 2.21 -13.67 2.91
N LEU A 143 1.28 -13.44 3.84
CA LEU A 143 0.08 -12.66 3.58
C LEU A 143 0.42 -11.17 3.38
N PHE A 144 1.35 -10.65 4.17
CA PHE A 144 1.79 -9.26 4.10
C PHE A 144 2.46 -8.94 2.77
N ALA A 145 3.28 -9.85 2.22
CA ALA A 145 3.92 -9.68 0.91
C ALA A 145 2.91 -9.48 -0.24
N VAL A 146 1.71 -10.09 -0.16
CA VAL A 146 0.63 -9.87 -1.15
C VAL A 146 0.01 -8.48 -1.03
N SER A 147 -0.03 -7.92 0.18
CA SER A 147 -0.55 -6.58 0.46
C SER A 147 0.43 -5.47 0.06
N GLN A 148 1.73 -5.70 0.25
CA GLN A 148 2.78 -4.68 0.07
C GLN A 148 3.05 -4.27 -1.38
N LYS A 149 2.67 -5.10 -2.38
CA LYS A 149 2.73 -4.73 -3.81
C LYS A 149 1.98 -3.44 -4.17
N ARG A 150 1.17 -2.89 -3.25
CA ARG A 150 0.37 -1.67 -3.44
C ARG A 150 1.01 -0.36 -2.97
N VAL A 151 2.17 -0.40 -2.31
CA VAL A 151 2.76 0.79 -1.65
C VAL A 151 4.19 1.02 -2.12
N ASP A 152 4.39 1.23 -3.41
CA ASP A 152 5.55 1.99 -3.90
C ASP A 152 5.13 3.46 -3.96
N ALA A 153 5.27 4.18 -2.84
CA ALA A 153 5.21 5.63 -2.86
C ALA A 153 6.51 6.16 -3.48
N GLY A 154 6.55 6.22 -4.81
CA GLY A 154 7.64 6.84 -5.58
C GLY A 154 7.64 8.38 -5.46
N PHE A 155 8.27 9.04 -6.43
CA PHE A 155 8.27 10.50 -6.50
C PHE A 155 6.90 11.02 -6.92
N SER A 156 6.33 11.94 -6.13
CA SER A 156 5.13 12.69 -6.49
C SER A 156 5.50 14.03 -7.11
N ALA A 157 4.81 14.41 -8.19
CA ALA A 157 5.01 15.71 -8.81
C ALA A 157 4.58 16.82 -7.83
N LEU A 158 5.42 17.85 -7.64
CA LEU A 158 5.08 18.97 -6.74
C LEU A 158 3.72 19.61 -7.09
N LYS A 159 3.36 19.65 -8.37
CA LYS A 159 2.09 20.21 -8.84
C LYS A 159 0.87 19.47 -8.27
N SER A 160 0.90 18.14 -8.11
CA SER A 160 -0.22 17.41 -7.52
C SER A 160 -0.29 17.64 -6.01
N LEU A 161 0.85 17.62 -5.32
CA LEU A 161 0.93 17.93 -3.89
C LEU A 161 0.45 19.35 -3.54
N LEU A 162 0.69 20.32 -4.44
CA LEU A 162 0.23 21.68 -4.26
C LEU A 162 -1.30 21.77 -4.27
N HIS A 163 -1.98 20.96 -5.09
CA HIS A 163 -3.44 20.96 -5.12
C HIS A 163 -4.02 20.47 -3.78
N ASP A 164 -3.53 19.33 -3.28
CA ASP A 164 -3.91 18.79 -1.97
C ASP A 164 -3.60 19.76 -0.82
N ALA A 165 -2.46 20.47 -0.91
CA ALA A 165 -2.07 21.48 0.07
C ALA A 165 -3.01 22.69 0.06
N TYR A 166 -3.45 23.15 -1.11
CA TYR A 166 -4.44 24.22 -1.22
C TYR A 166 -5.80 23.80 -0.66
N ASP A 167 -6.29 22.60 -1.00
CA ASP A 167 -7.55 22.09 -0.46
C ASP A 167 -7.50 21.98 1.08
N ARG A 168 -6.35 21.58 1.63
CA ARG A 168 -6.13 21.56 3.09
C ARG A 168 -6.10 22.96 3.69
N LEU A 169 -5.50 23.94 3.01
CA LEU A 169 -5.48 25.35 3.46
C LEU A 169 -6.87 25.97 3.44
N ASP A 170 -7.68 25.67 2.42
CA ASP A 170 -9.07 26.13 2.32
C ASP A 170 -9.93 25.49 3.41
N TYR A 171 -9.76 24.19 3.67
CA TYR A 171 -10.41 23.52 4.79
C TYR A 171 -10.08 24.17 6.14
N LEU A 172 -8.79 24.45 6.40
CA LEU A 172 -8.34 25.12 7.63
C LEU A 172 -8.85 26.56 7.72
N HIS A 173 -8.97 27.27 6.60
CA HIS A 173 -9.57 28.61 6.55
C HIS A 173 -11.06 28.60 6.86
N ALA A 174 -11.79 27.63 6.31
CA ALA A 174 -13.23 27.47 6.52
C ALA A 174 -13.56 27.08 7.98
N HIS A 175 -12.69 26.31 8.63
CA HIS A 175 -12.85 25.83 10.00
C HIS A 175 -11.96 26.59 11.00
N ARG A 176 -11.74 27.89 10.76
CA ARG A 176 -10.94 28.75 11.64
C ARG A 176 -11.43 28.69 13.08
N GLY A 177 -10.54 28.28 13.99
CA GLY A 177 -10.82 28.13 15.42
C GLY A 177 -11.15 26.70 15.86
N GLU A 178 -11.29 25.76 14.93
CA GLU A 178 -11.38 24.34 15.25
C GLU A 178 -9.99 23.71 15.40
N ILE A 179 -9.88 22.79 16.35
CA ILE A 179 -8.66 22.01 16.56
C ILE A 179 -8.63 20.92 15.49
N SER A 180 -7.67 21.00 14.56
CA SER A 180 -7.56 20.09 13.41
C SER A 180 -7.08 18.69 13.79
N GLY A 181 -6.27 18.60 14.85
CA GLY A 181 -5.73 17.36 15.39
C GLY A 181 -6.66 16.68 16.41
N VAL A 182 -6.22 15.54 16.93
CA VAL A 182 -6.90 14.90 18.07
C VAL A 182 -6.64 15.74 19.32
N ARG A 183 -7.72 16.17 20.00
CA ARG A 183 -7.62 16.94 21.25
C ARG A 183 -6.96 16.12 22.35
N THR A 184 -6.06 16.76 23.08
CA THR A 184 -5.37 16.18 24.25
C THR A 184 -6.22 16.24 25.51
N GLY A 185 -7.21 17.13 25.53
CA GLY A 185 -8.04 17.40 26.72
C GLY A 185 -7.47 18.48 27.64
N PHE A 186 -6.30 19.01 27.31
CA PHE A 186 -5.71 20.17 27.97
C PHE A 186 -5.81 21.38 27.05
N ALA A 187 -6.73 22.31 27.35
CA ALA A 187 -7.05 23.44 26.47
C ALA A 187 -5.81 24.28 26.08
N ASP A 188 -4.90 24.51 27.03
CA ASP A 188 -3.67 25.27 26.77
C ASP A 188 -2.75 24.54 25.80
N LEU A 189 -2.61 23.22 25.96
CA LEU A 189 -1.78 22.39 25.08
C LEU A 189 -2.40 22.28 23.69
N ASP A 190 -3.72 22.12 23.61
CA ASP A 190 -4.45 22.05 22.35
C ASP A 190 -4.40 23.37 21.60
N THR A 191 -4.36 24.51 22.30
CA THR A 191 -4.18 25.84 21.70
C THR A 191 -2.79 25.98 21.11
N LEU A 192 -1.75 25.47 21.78
CA LEU A 192 -0.37 25.53 21.31
C LEU A 192 -0.08 24.56 20.16
N THR A 193 -0.69 23.38 20.19
CA THR A 193 -0.40 22.29 19.22
C THR A 193 -1.43 22.20 18.10
N THR A 194 -2.58 22.86 18.24
CA THR A 194 -3.77 22.61 17.40
C THR A 194 -4.21 21.13 17.44
N GLY A 195 -3.94 20.47 18.57
CA GLY A 195 -4.15 19.04 18.78
C GLY A 195 -3.07 18.17 18.13
N LEU A 196 -3.12 16.87 18.42
CA LEU A 196 -2.16 15.91 17.87
C LEU A 196 -2.46 15.64 16.39
N GLN A 197 -1.56 16.04 15.51
CA GLN A 197 -1.76 15.94 14.06
C GLN A 197 -1.55 14.52 13.55
N LYS A 198 -2.25 14.18 12.46
CA LYS A 198 -2.01 12.92 11.74
C LYS A 198 -0.61 12.93 11.13
N SER A 199 0.05 11.76 11.18
CA SER A 199 1.40 11.50 10.65
C SER A 199 2.56 12.03 11.50
N ASP A 200 2.30 12.73 12.61
CA ASP A 200 3.34 13.20 13.51
C ASP A 200 3.76 12.13 14.52
N LEU A 201 5.06 12.08 14.83
CA LEU A 201 5.61 11.36 15.98
C LEU A 201 5.82 12.34 17.14
N VAL A 202 4.96 12.26 18.15
CA VAL A 202 5.04 13.10 19.35
C VAL A 202 5.75 12.35 20.47
N ILE A 203 6.89 12.89 20.91
CA ILE A 203 7.73 12.27 21.96
C ILE A 203 7.51 12.99 23.29
N LEU A 204 7.02 12.25 24.29
CA LEU A 204 6.90 12.73 25.67
C LEU A 204 8.10 12.24 26.51
N ALA A 205 9.04 13.14 26.78
CA ALA A 205 10.19 12.87 27.64
C ALA A 205 9.99 13.49 29.03
N ALA A 206 10.23 12.71 30.07
CA ALA A 206 10.11 13.17 31.46
C ALA A 206 11.00 12.33 32.38
N ARG A 207 11.43 12.90 33.51
CA ARG A 207 12.17 12.16 34.55
C ARG A 207 11.29 11.05 35.17
N PRO A 208 11.88 10.00 35.75
CA PRO A 208 11.11 9.00 36.50
C PRO A 208 10.22 9.65 37.58
N SER A 209 9.04 9.07 37.81
CA SER A 209 8.08 9.49 38.84
C SER A 209 7.43 10.88 38.68
N VAL A 210 7.67 11.62 37.60
CA VAL A 210 7.03 12.93 37.36
C VAL A 210 5.62 12.84 36.76
N GLY A 211 5.15 11.62 36.47
CA GLY A 211 3.79 11.40 35.95
C GLY A 211 3.68 11.23 34.43
N LYS A 212 4.76 10.88 33.72
CA LYS A 212 4.75 10.62 32.26
C LYS A 212 3.60 9.70 31.83
N THR A 213 3.45 8.56 32.50
CA THR A 213 2.41 7.57 32.20
C THR A 213 1.02 8.11 32.50
N SER A 214 0.84 8.82 33.62
CA SER A 214 -0.44 9.44 33.97
C SER A 214 -0.86 10.47 32.92
N PHE A 215 0.06 11.33 32.48
CA PHE A 215 -0.21 12.32 31.46
C PHE A 215 -0.58 11.68 30.10
N ALA A 216 0.20 10.69 29.65
CA ALA A 216 -0.09 9.97 28.42
C ALA A 216 -1.45 9.25 28.46
N LEU A 217 -1.79 8.62 29.59
CA LEU A 217 -3.08 7.95 29.78
C LEU A 217 -4.25 8.93 29.81
N ASN A 218 -4.10 10.12 30.39
CA ASN A 218 -5.16 11.14 30.39
C ASN A 218 -5.47 11.63 28.97
N ILE A 219 -4.44 11.82 28.14
CA ILE A 219 -4.62 12.15 26.72
C ILE A 219 -5.34 11.01 25.99
N ALA A 220 -4.89 9.77 26.20
CA ALA A 220 -5.51 8.59 25.60
C ALA A 220 -6.98 8.43 26.02
N GLU A 221 -7.28 8.63 27.30
CA GLU A 221 -8.64 8.61 27.86
C GLU A 221 -9.51 9.70 27.23
N HIS A 222 -9.02 10.94 27.15
CA HIS A 222 -9.77 12.03 26.55
C HIS A 222 -10.10 11.75 25.08
N ALA A 223 -9.10 11.32 24.31
CA ALA A 223 -9.26 10.97 22.90
C ALA A 223 -10.27 9.80 22.72
N ALA A 224 -10.25 8.81 23.60
CA ALA A 224 -11.16 7.67 23.52
C ALA A 224 -12.58 8.00 23.98
N VAL A 225 -12.74 8.66 25.13
CA VAL A 225 -14.04 8.85 25.81
C VAL A 225 -14.77 10.09 25.29
N LYS A 226 -14.07 11.22 25.13
CA LYS A 226 -14.67 12.50 24.73
C LYS A 226 -14.71 12.66 23.22
N GLU A 227 -13.59 12.39 22.53
CA GLU A 227 -13.47 12.51 21.08
C GLU A 227 -13.93 11.26 20.31
N ARG A 228 -14.27 10.17 21.02
CA ARG A 228 -14.74 8.88 20.47
C ARG A 228 -13.81 8.29 19.40
N LYS A 229 -12.49 8.43 19.59
CA LYS A 229 -11.48 7.82 18.71
C LYS A 229 -11.07 6.45 19.23
N SER A 230 -10.67 5.57 18.32
CA SER A 230 -10.00 4.32 18.70
C SER A 230 -8.56 4.60 19.09
N VAL A 231 -8.15 4.21 20.29
CA VAL A 231 -6.80 4.45 20.83
C VAL A 231 -6.14 3.12 21.21
N GLY A 232 -4.94 2.87 20.67
CA GLY A 232 -4.09 1.74 21.07
C GLY A 232 -3.06 2.18 22.10
N VAL A 233 -2.89 1.43 23.18
CA VAL A 233 -1.89 1.69 24.22
C VAL A 233 -0.96 0.49 24.34
N PHE A 234 0.35 0.76 24.20
CA PHE A 234 1.41 -0.22 24.37
C PHE A 234 2.23 0.18 25.60
N SER A 235 2.34 -0.72 26.58
CA SER A 235 3.11 -0.50 27.80
C SER A 235 4.13 -1.60 27.98
N LEU A 236 5.38 -1.18 28.22
CA LEU A 236 6.51 -2.07 28.48
C LEU A 236 6.95 -2.03 29.96
N GLU A 237 6.39 -1.12 30.76
CA GLU A 237 6.79 -0.90 32.16
C GLU A 237 5.71 -1.36 33.15
N MET A 238 4.44 -1.07 32.86
CA MET A 238 3.30 -1.42 33.72
C MET A 238 2.45 -2.52 33.11
N SER A 239 1.86 -3.37 33.96
CA SER A 239 0.93 -4.41 33.51
C SER A 239 -0.39 -3.82 33.01
N LYS A 240 -1.12 -4.57 32.18
CA LYS A 240 -2.42 -4.15 31.64
C LYS A 240 -3.44 -3.87 32.76
N GLU A 241 -3.43 -4.65 33.83
CA GLU A 241 -4.31 -4.49 34.99
C GLU A 241 -4.04 -3.17 35.71
N GLN A 242 -2.77 -2.81 35.90
CA GLN A 242 -2.38 -1.56 36.56
C GLN A 242 -2.79 -0.32 35.75
N LEU A 243 -2.72 -0.39 34.42
CA LEU A 243 -3.18 0.69 33.55
C LEU A 243 -4.70 0.84 33.58
N VAL A 244 -5.43 -0.27 33.53
CA VAL A 244 -6.90 -0.28 33.59
C VAL A 244 -7.39 0.29 34.91
N LEU A 245 -6.80 -0.08 36.05
CA LEU A 245 -7.15 0.48 37.35
C LEU A 245 -6.96 2.00 37.39
N ARG A 246 -5.90 2.53 36.78
CA ARG A 246 -5.66 3.99 36.69
C ARG A 246 -6.69 4.69 35.83
N LEU A 247 -7.04 4.12 34.68
CA LEU A 247 -8.09 4.65 33.81
C LEU A 247 -9.47 4.62 34.51
N LEU A 248 -9.81 3.54 35.22
CA LEU A 248 -11.04 3.45 36.00
C LEU A 248 -11.08 4.49 37.13
N SER A 249 -9.97 4.64 37.86
CA SER A 249 -9.84 5.68 38.91
C SER A 249 -10.08 7.08 38.33
N SER A 250 -9.48 7.37 37.17
CA SER A 250 -9.58 8.65 36.46
C SER A 250 -11.03 8.94 36.01
N VAL A 251 -11.65 7.99 35.31
CA VAL A 251 -13.02 8.14 34.79
C VAL A 251 -14.05 8.22 35.93
N ALA A 252 -13.89 7.40 36.97
CA ALA A 252 -14.82 7.33 38.08
C ALA A 252 -14.59 8.43 39.14
N ASN A 253 -13.50 9.20 39.05
CA ASN A 253 -13.03 10.13 40.08
C ASN A 253 -12.94 9.47 41.47
N ILE A 254 -12.42 8.23 41.53
CA ILE A 254 -12.19 7.48 42.76
C ILE A 254 -10.70 7.48 43.07
N ASP A 255 -10.35 7.67 44.32
CA ASP A 255 -8.96 7.58 44.77
C ASP A 255 -8.41 6.18 44.53
N SER A 256 -7.31 6.08 43.79
CA SER A 256 -6.59 4.83 43.49
C SER A 256 -6.14 4.05 44.73
N GLN A 257 -5.99 4.70 45.90
CA GLN A 257 -5.68 4.03 47.16
C GLN A 257 -6.91 3.41 47.84
N ARG A 258 -8.12 3.72 47.35
CA ARG A 258 -9.41 3.27 47.89
C ARG A 258 -10.13 2.26 46.97
N LEU A 259 -9.49 1.88 45.86
CA LEU A 259 -9.90 0.79 44.96
C LEU A 259 -9.30 -0.54 45.42
#